data_AF-A0A8J6B7Q5-F1
#
_entry.id   AF-A0A8J6B7Q5-F1
#
_cell.length_a   1.000
_cell.length_b   1.000
_cell.length_c   1.000
_cell.angle_alpha   90.00
_cell.angle_beta   90.00
_cell.angle_gamma   90.00
#
_symmetry.space_group_name_H-M   'P 1'
#
loop_
_entity.id
_entity.type
_entity.pdbx_description
1 polymer ?
#
loop_
_entity_poly.entity_id
_entity_poly.type
_entity_poly.pdbx_seq_one_letter_code
_entity_poly.pdbx_strand_id
1 'polypeptide(L)'
;MTYPEDWSSMVLYQQSPLKNPRTARCMKFDKTFDFQLFLQCGRSYEPNFLFLWPNARIGLLDATRLSWSDQKDEGWTDEKEFSAQLYRLKEESSAFYSSARIWDDGVILPEDTRPVLGKCLKIISQWKREGTAVQSSPLLRM
;
A
#
# COMPACT_ATOMS: atom_id res chain seq x y z
N MET A 1 6.98 19.80 -11.83
CA MET A 1 6.44 18.72 -12.65
C MET A 1 5.27 18.12 -11.87
N THR A 2 4.08 18.69 -12.01
CA THR A 2 2.86 18.27 -11.30
C THR A 2 2.22 17.13 -12.07
N TYR A 3 2.18 15.94 -11.46
CA TYR A 3 1.56 14.76 -12.07
C TYR A 3 0.03 14.97 -12.17
N PRO A 4 -0.62 14.62 -13.29
CA PRO A 4 -2.07 14.71 -13.43
C PRO A 4 -2.78 13.79 -12.43
N GLU A 5 -3.86 14.26 -11.79
CA GLU A 5 -4.61 13.50 -10.77
C GLU A 5 -5.39 12.27 -11.31
N ASP A 6 -5.37 12.02 -12.62
CA ASP A 6 -6.34 11.15 -13.30
C ASP A 6 -5.81 9.76 -13.72
N TRP A 7 -4.65 9.34 -13.21
CA TRP A 7 -4.07 8.00 -13.49
C TRP A 7 -4.55 6.91 -12.52
N SER A 8 -5.74 7.08 -11.95
CA SER A 8 -6.25 6.36 -10.78
C SER A 8 -6.64 4.88 -11.00
N SER A 9 -6.51 4.33 -12.21
CA SER A 9 -7.04 2.99 -12.50
C SER A 9 -6.18 2.15 -13.45
N MET A 10 -4.97 1.81 -13.03
CA MET A 10 -4.32 0.58 -13.50
C MET A 10 -4.18 -0.41 -12.34
N VAL A 11 -5.31 -1.00 -11.96
CA VAL A 11 -5.35 -2.11 -11.00
C VAL A 11 -5.33 -3.40 -11.79
N LEU A 12 -4.18 -4.06 -11.88
CA LEU A 12 -4.13 -5.45 -12.36
C LEU A 12 -4.66 -6.35 -11.25
N TYR A 13 -5.94 -6.70 -11.35
CA TYR A 13 -6.62 -7.51 -10.35
C TYR A 13 -6.91 -8.92 -10.86
N GLN A 14 -6.37 -9.92 -10.17
CA GLN A 14 -6.93 -11.25 -10.15
C GLN A 14 -7.11 -11.68 -8.69
N GLN A 15 -8.28 -11.39 -8.14
CA GLN A 15 -8.74 -11.97 -6.88
C GLN A 15 -8.93 -13.47 -7.10
N SER A 16 -7.98 -14.27 -6.65
CA SER A 16 -8.24 -15.70 -6.41
C SER A 16 -8.45 -15.89 -4.92
N PRO A 17 -9.55 -16.53 -4.49
CA PRO A 17 -9.88 -16.79 -3.08
C PRO A 17 -8.99 -17.86 -2.43
N LEU A 18 -8.00 -18.38 -3.16
CA LEU A 18 -7.11 -19.41 -2.67
C LEU A 18 -5.79 -18.77 -2.20
N LYS A 19 -5.35 -19.14 -0.99
CA LYS A 19 -3.97 -18.98 -0.48
C LYS A 19 -3.01 -19.75 -1.39
N ASN A 20 -2.86 -19.28 -2.61
CA ASN A 20 -1.93 -19.83 -3.56
C ASN A 20 -0.72 -18.89 -3.56
N PRO A 21 0.46 -19.32 -3.07
CA PRO A 21 1.70 -18.53 -3.15
C PRO A 21 2.10 -18.16 -4.59
N ARG A 22 1.37 -18.68 -5.60
CA ARG A 22 1.65 -18.56 -7.04
C ARG A 22 1.09 -17.30 -7.72
N THR A 23 0.45 -16.37 -7.01
CA THR A 23 -0.14 -15.15 -7.62
C THR A 23 0.69 -13.92 -7.28
N ALA A 24 1.31 -13.31 -8.29
CA ALA A 24 1.94 -12.01 -8.16
C ALA A 24 0.90 -10.94 -7.88
N ARG A 25 0.95 -10.38 -6.67
CA ARG A 25 0.16 -9.22 -6.29
C ARG A 25 1.18 -8.12 -6.09
N CYS A 26 1.22 -7.18 -7.02
CA CYS A 26 1.97 -5.95 -6.91
C CYS A 26 0.97 -4.84 -7.13
N MET A 27 0.74 -4.03 -6.10
CA MET A 27 -0.29 -2.99 -6.14
C MET A 27 0.34 -1.63 -5.92
N LYS A 28 -0.29 -0.65 -6.54
CA LYS A 28 0.04 0.77 -6.51
C LYS A 28 -1.11 1.45 -5.79
N PHE A 29 -0.79 2.26 -4.79
CA PHE A 29 -1.76 3.14 -4.15
C PHE A 29 -1.44 4.59 -4.48
N ASP A 30 -2.44 5.35 -4.94
CA ASP A 30 -2.35 6.81 -5.07
C ASP A 30 -2.98 7.47 -3.85
N LYS A 31 -4.29 7.36 -3.67
CA LYS A 31 -4.99 7.81 -2.46
C LYS A 31 -5.95 6.71 -2.05
N THR A 32 -5.69 6.07 -0.92
CA THR A 32 -6.49 4.93 -0.46
C THR A 32 -6.80 5.09 1.01
N PHE A 33 -8.08 5.21 1.31
CA PHE A 33 -8.56 5.41 2.68
C PHE A 33 -9.62 4.38 3.04
N ASP A 34 -9.69 4.06 4.34
CA ASP A 34 -10.72 3.24 4.93
C ASP A 34 -10.89 1.88 4.20
N PHE A 35 -12.13 1.53 3.81
CA PHE A 35 -12.48 0.25 3.23
C PHE A 35 -11.78 -0.03 1.88
N GLN A 36 -11.30 1.02 1.20
CA GLN A 36 -10.61 0.88 -0.07
C GLN A 36 -9.31 0.09 0.09
N LEU A 37 -8.67 0.13 1.28
CA LEU A 37 -7.51 -0.70 1.59
C LEU A 37 -7.85 -2.19 1.54
N PHE A 38 -9.07 -2.57 1.94
CA PHE A 38 -9.49 -3.95 1.84
C PHE A 38 -9.81 -4.36 0.40
N LEU A 39 -10.49 -3.50 -0.36
CA LEU A 39 -10.85 -3.79 -1.74
C LEU A 39 -9.64 -3.89 -2.66
N GLN A 40 -8.66 -3.00 -2.46
CA GLN A 40 -7.45 -2.93 -3.27
C GLN A 40 -6.32 -3.83 -2.72
N CYS A 41 -6.66 -4.86 -1.93
CA CYS A 41 -5.70 -5.82 -1.38
C CYS A 41 -4.47 -5.16 -0.72
N GLY A 42 -4.73 -4.37 0.32
CA GLY A 42 -3.70 -3.85 1.22
C GLY A 42 -2.89 -4.96 1.89
N ARG A 43 -1.94 -4.57 2.75
CA ARG A 43 -0.98 -5.50 3.37
C ARG A 43 -1.63 -6.71 4.05
N SER A 44 -2.83 -6.55 4.59
CA SER A 44 -3.66 -7.60 5.22
C SER A 44 -3.99 -8.78 4.28
N TYR A 45 -3.91 -8.58 2.97
CA TYR A 45 -4.14 -9.62 1.95
C TYR A 45 -2.85 -10.35 1.55
N GLU A 46 -1.76 -10.14 2.29
CA GLU A 46 -0.46 -10.78 2.09
C GLU A 46 0.01 -10.72 0.61
N PRO A 47 0.09 -9.53 0.00
CA PRO A 47 0.68 -9.41 -1.32
C PRO A 47 2.17 -9.81 -1.28
N ASN A 48 2.65 -10.43 -2.35
CA ASN A 48 4.07 -10.77 -2.48
C ASN A 48 4.96 -9.52 -2.52
N PHE A 49 4.47 -8.44 -3.16
CA PHE A 49 5.13 -7.14 -3.20
C PHE A 49 4.09 -6.03 -3.07
N LEU A 50 4.37 -4.99 -2.30
CA LEU A 50 3.51 -3.82 -2.16
C LEU A 50 4.34 -2.56 -2.26
N PHE A 51 4.03 -1.67 -3.20
CA PHE A 51 4.78 -0.43 -3.38
C PHE A 51 3.87 0.78 -3.39
N LEU A 52 4.40 1.89 -2.88
CA LEU A 52 3.73 3.18 -2.88
C LEU A 52 4.42 4.14 -3.83
N TRP A 53 3.67 5.11 -4.34
CA TRP A 53 4.28 6.29 -4.95
C TRP A 53 4.60 7.36 -3.90
N PRO A 54 5.52 8.31 -4.15
CA PRO A 54 5.90 9.29 -3.15
C PRO A 54 4.77 10.26 -2.80
N ASN A 55 3.84 10.46 -3.73
CA ASN A 55 2.62 11.25 -3.52
C ASN A 55 1.49 10.46 -2.87
N ALA A 56 1.71 9.17 -2.58
CA ALA A 56 0.65 8.31 -2.09
C ALA A 56 0.21 8.68 -0.68
N ARG A 57 -1.10 8.55 -0.43
CA ARG A 57 -1.66 8.69 0.91
C ARG A 57 -2.47 7.48 1.32
N ILE A 58 -2.17 6.95 2.51
CA ILE A 58 -2.83 5.80 3.10
C ILE A 58 -3.23 6.13 4.53
N GLY A 59 -4.48 5.90 4.90
CA GLY A 59 -4.93 6.08 6.27
C GLY A 59 -6.34 5.59 6.47
N LEU A 60 -6.83 5.71 7.70
CA LEU A 60 -8.23 5.42 7.99
C LEU A 60 -9.15 6.48 7.39
N LEU A 61 -8.79 7.75 7.51
CA LEU A 61 -9.61 8.88 7.10
C LEU A 61 -8.82 9.85 6.24
N ASP A 62 -9.51 10.45 5.26
CA ASP A 62 -8.95 11.51 4.44
C ASP A 62 -9.07 12.86 5.18
N ALA A 63 -7.96 13.33 5.74
CA ALA A 63 -7.88 14.59 6.45
C ALA A 63 -8.18 15.83 5.58
N THR A 64 -8.29 15.69 4.26
CA THR A 64 -8.73 16.79 3.38
C THR A 64 -10.25 16.93 3.32
N ARG A 65 -10.98 15.88 3.71
CA ARG A 65 -12.46 15.86 3.74
C ARG A 65 -13.05 16.28 5.08
N LEU A 66 -12.23 16.36 6.12
CA LEU A 66 -12.67 16.78 7.45
C LEU A 66 -12.68 18.31 7.52
N SER A 67 -13.85 18.88 7.80
CA SER A 67 -14.04 20.32 8.00
C SER A 67 -14.35 20.63 9.46
N TRP A 68 -13.91 21.80 9.94
CA TRP A 68 -14.21 22.24 11.31
C TRP A 68 -15.72 22.43 11.53
N SER A 69 -16.44 22.92 10.51
CA SER A 69 -17.89 23.12 10.58
C SER A 69 -18.66 21.85 10.87
N ASP A 70 -18.28 20.73 10.24
CA ASP A 70 -18.96 19.45 10.45
C ASP A 70 -18.59 18.84 11.81
N GLN A 71 -17.35 19.06 12.25
CA GLN A 71 -16.79 18.44 13.45
C GLN A 71 -17.14 19.19 14.74
N LYS A 72 -17.46 20.49 14.66
CA LYS A 72 -17.96 21.28 15.79
C LYS A 72 -19.27 20.71 16.34
N ASP A 73 -20.14 20.24 15.46
CA ASP A 73 -21.43 19.65 15.83
C ASP A 73 -21.27 18.21 16.39
N GLU A 74 -20.13 17.57 16.13
CA GLU A 74 -19.75 16.24 16.66
C GLU A 74 -18.99 16.31 18.01
N GLY A 75 -18.90 17.49 18.62
CA GLY A 75 -18.37 17.66 19.98
C GLY A 75 -16.92 18.13 20.08
N TRP A 76 -16.29 18.51 18.97
CA TRP A 76 -15.01 19.22 19.05
C TRP A 76 -15.21 20.64 19.60
N THR A 77 -14.41 20.98 20.61
CA THR A 77 -14.56 22.24 21.37
C THR A 77 -13.47 23.27 21.07
N ASP A 78 -12.31 22.86 20.56
CA ASP A 78 -11.22 23.75 20.17
C ASP A 78 -10.77 23.55 18.71
N GLU A 79 -10.88 24.61 17.92
CA GLU A 79 -10.46 24.65 16.51
C GLU A 79 -8.94 24.45 16.37
N LYS A 80 -8.15 24.95 17.34
CA LYS A 80 -6.70 24.78 17.32
C LYS A 80 -6.33 23.31 17.51
N GLU A 81 -6.93 22.63 18.46
CA GLU A 81 -6.72 21.20 18.67
C GLU A 81 -7.12 20.39 17.44
N PHE A 82 -8.27 20.71 16.83
CA PHE A 82 -8.70 20.06 15.59
C PHE A 82 -7.70 20.27 14.45
N SER A 83 -7.22 21.51 14.25
CA SER A 83 -6.23 21.80 13.22
C SER A 83 -4.91 21.04 13.42
N ALA A 84 -4.47 20.89 14.67
CA ALA A 84 -3.28 20.12 15.02
C ALA A 84 -3.48 18.63 14.73
N GLN A 85 -4.68 18.09 14.98
CA GLN A 85 -5.02 16.70 14.68
C GLN A 85 -5.10 16.43 13.18
N LEU A 86 -5.67 17.36 12.40
CA LEU A 86 -5.63 17.28 10.93
C LEU A 86 -4.20 17.29 10.39
N TYR A 87 -3.31 18.08 10.98
CA TYR A 87 -1.91 18.10 10.59
C TYR A 87 -1.24 16.75 10.86
N ARG A 88 -1.46 16.16 12.04
CA ARG A 88 -0.97 14.82 12.38
C ARG A 88 -1.49 13.76 11.40
N LEU A 89 -2.80 13.73 11.13
CA LEU A 89 -3.38 12.79 10.17
C LEU A 89 -2.78 12.95 8.75
N LYS A 90 -2.43 14.18 8.34
CA LYS A 90 -1.75 14.42 7.05
C LYS A 90 -0.32 13.92 7.01
N GLU A 91 0.41 13.98 8.12
CA GLU A 91 1.76 13.41 8.21
C GLU A 91 1.73 11.89 8.28
N GLU A 92 0.86 11.34 9.13
CA GLU A 92 0.68 9.91 9.33
C GLU A 92 0.15 9.19 8.08
N SER A 93 -0.60 9.92 7.24
CA SER A 93 -1.09 9.36 5.97
C SER A 93 -0.06 9.32 4.86
N SER A 94 1.16 9.86 5.04
CA SER A 94 2.15 9.91 3.97
C SER A 94 2.75 8.54 3.63
N ALA A 95 3.13 8.34 2.36
CA ALA A 95 3.85 7.13 1.92
C ALA A 95 5.12 6.86 2.75
N PHE A 96 5.87 7.90 3.10
CA PHE A 96 7.08 7.75 3.92
C PHE A 96 6.79 7.31 5.35
N TYR A 97 5.67 7.76 5.93
CA TYR A 97 5.23 7.32 7.24
C TYR A 97 4.85 5.83 7.24
N SER A 98 4.20 5.38 6.17
CA SER A 98 3.85 3.99 5.89
C SER A 98 5.09 3.11 5.72
N SER A 99 6.02 3.49 4.84
CA SER A 99 7.22 2.69 4.54
C SER A 99 8.15 2.56 5.75
N ALA A 100 8.24 3.60 6.59
CA ALA A 100 8.99 3.54 7.84
C ALA A 100 8.45 2.50 8.83
N ARG A 101 7.20 2.06 8.65
CA ARG A 101 6.50 1.05 9.48
C ARG A 101 6.29 -0.28 8.77
N ILE A 102 6.85 -0.45 7.56
CA ILE A 102 6.78 -1.70 6.78
C ILE A 102 5.32 -2.09 6.48
N TRP A 103 4.46 -1.09 6.28
CA TRP A 103 3.12 -1.33 5.73
C TRP A 103 3.20 -1.69 4.25
N ASP A 104 4.23 -1.20 3.57
CA ASP A 104 4.64 -1.48 2.21
C ASP A 104 6.11 -1.91 2.15
N ASP A 105 6.53 -2.44 1.01
CA ASP A 105 7.90 -2.91 0.74
C ASP A 105 8.78 -1.80 0.12
N GLY A 106 8.26 -0.57 -0.01
CA GLY A 106 9.02 0.60 -0.42
C GLY A 106 8.25 1.63 -1.26
N VAL A 107 8.82 2.83 -1.35
CA VAL A 107 8.34 3.91 -2.23
C VAL A 107 9.11 3.87 -3.55
N ILE A 108 8.39 3.86 -4.67
CA ILE A 108 8.95 3.88 -6.03
C ILE A 108 8.46 5.10 -6.81
N LEU A 109 9.27 5.61 -7.73
CA LEU A 109 8.83 6.70 -8.60
C LEU A 109 7.77 6.21 -9.61
N PRO A 110 6.83 7.07 -10.04
CA PRO A 110 5.83 6.70 -11.03
C PRO A 110 6.43 6.15 -12.33
N GLU A 111 7.54 6.71 -12.78
CA GLU A 111 8.31 6.26 -13.96
C GLU A 111 8.91 4.86 -13.82
N ASP A 112 9.27 4.46 -12.60
CA ASP A 112 9.86 3.16 -12.30
C ASP A 112 8.83 2.05 -12.10
N THR A 113 7.53 2.36 -12.15
CA THR A 113 6.45 1.38 -11.93
C THR A 113 6.56 0.18 -12.88
N ARG A 114 6.75 0.43 -14.19
CA ARG A 114 6.85 -0.64 -15.19
C ARG A 114 8.07 -1.56 -15.00
N PRO A 115 9.31 -1.05 -14.86
CA PRO A 115 10.47 -1.92 -14.66
C PRO A 115 10.41 -2.68 -13.32
N VAL A 116 9.91 -2.06 -12.24
CA VAL A 116 9.73 -2.73 -10.95
C VAL A 116 8.72 -3.87 -11.07
N LEU A 117 7.54 -3.63 -11.66
CA LEU A 117 6.55 -4.67 -11.91
C LEU A 117 7.10 -5.82 -12.75
N GLY A 118 7.86 -5.52 -13.80
CA GLY A 118 8.51 -6.52 -14.64
C GLY A 118 9.46 -7.42 -13.85
N LYS A 119 10.25 -6.85 -12.93
CA LYS A 119 11.13 -7.60 -12.03
C LYS A 119 10.34 -8.47 -11.07
N CYS A 120 9.30 -7.94 -10.42
CA CYS A 120 8.43 -8.69 -9.51
C CYS A 120 7.78 -9.90 -10.19
N LEU A 121 7.21 -9.69 -11.38
CA LEU A 121 6.61 -10.77 -12.16
C LEU A 121 7.64 -11.83 -12.56
N LYS A 122 8.86 -11.41 -12.93
CA LYS A 122 9.96 -12.34 -13.25
C LYS A 122 10.31 -13.21 -12.04
N ILE A 123 10.50 -12.61 -10.86
CA ILE A 123 10.80 -13.32 -9.60
C ILE A 123 9.71 -14.36 -9.30
N ILE A 124 8.44 -13.97 -9.40
CA ILE A 124 7.32 -14.86 -9.08
C ILE A 124 7.16 -15.97 -10.13
N SER A 125 7.48 -15.68 -11.40
CA SER A 125 7.51 -16.71 -12.45
C SER A 125 8.64 -17.73 -12.27
N GLN A 126 9.74 -17.35 -11.62
CA GLN A 126 10.86 -18.24 -11.34
C GLN A 126 10.51 -19.22 -10.23
N TRP A 127 9.80 -18.76 -9.20
CA TRP A 127 9.31 -19.62 -8.11
C TRP A 127 8.41 -20.76 -8.62
N LYS A 128 7.68 -20.57 -9.72
CA LYS A 128 6.90 -21.66 -10.37
C LYS A 128 7.76 -22.74 -11.04
N ARG A 129 9.00 -22.41 -11.45
CA ARG A 129 9.86 -23.30 -12.24
C ARG A 129 10.82 -24.11 -11.37
N GLU A 130 11.26 -23.55 -10.26
CA GLU A 130 12.13 -24.23 -9.32
C GLU A 130 11.28 -25.07 -8.36
N GLY A 131 10.98 -26.31 -8.76
CA GLY A 131 10.53 -27.34 -7.84
C GLY A 131 11.66 -27.67 -6.87
N THR A 132 11.81 -26.89 -5.81
CA THR A 132 12.81 -27.16 -4.77
C THR A 132 12.50 -28.53 -4.16
N ALA A 133 13.48 -29.44 -4.18
CA ALA A 133 13.40 -30.70 -3.47
C ALA A 133 13.05 -30.40 -2.00
N VAL A 134 11.92 -30.90 -1.54
CA VAL A 134 11.47 -30.69 -0.15
C VAL A 134 12.43 -31.44 0.75
N GLN A 135 13.38 -30.73 1.35
CA GLN A 135 14.29 -31.33 2.30
C GLN A 135 13.57 -31.52 3.64
N SER A 136 13.53 -32.75 4.13
CA SER A 136 12.80 -33.12 5.35
C SER A 136 13.46 -32.61 6.64
N SER A 137 14.75 -32.27 6.58
CA SER A 137 15.52 -31.77 7.72
C SER A 137 16.42 -30.58 7.32
N PRO A 138 16.64 -29.63 8.25
CA PRO A 138 17.58 -28.54 8.00
C PRO A 138 18.99 -29.10 7.81
N LEU A 139 19.80 -28.44 6.97
CA LEU A 139 21.21 -28.77 6.84
C LEU A 139 21.92 -28.44 8.15
N LEU A 140 22.22 -29.47 8.95
CA LEU A 140 23.02 -29.34 10.16
C LEU A 140 24.50 -29.29 9.75
N ARG A 141 25.15 -28.15 10.02
CA ARG A 141 26.60 -28.03 9.88
C ARG A 141 27.24 -28.60 11.14
N MET A 142 27.86 -29.78 11.03
CA MET A 142 28.68 -30.41 12.08
C MET A 142 30.05 -29.76 12.19
#